data_AF-A0A955EIW2-F1
#
_entry.id   AF-A0A955EIW2-F1
#
_cell.length_a   1.000
_cell.length_b   1.000
_cell.length_c   1.000
_cell.angle_alpha   90.00
_cell.angle_beta   90.00
_cell.angle_gamma   90.00
#
_symmetry.space_group_name_H-M   'P 1'
#
loop_
_entity.id
_entity.type
_entity.pdbx_description
1 polymer ?
#
loop_
_entity_poly.entity_id
_entity_poly.type
_entity_poly.pdbx_seq_one_letter_code
_entity_poly.pdbx_strand_id
1 'polypeptide(L)' 'MTALTPACDTVRLGCVSYLNTLPLIEGVSKLDRARLTLTAPSRLIDLLLEDSVDLGLISLIDYQRS' A
#
# COMPACT_ATOMS: atom_id res chain seq x y z
N MET A 1 -0.74 12.22 12.44
CA MET A 1 -0.35 10.84 12.84
C MET A 1 -1.61 10.14 13.30
N THR A 2 -2.44 9.73 12.35
CA THR A 2 -3.77 9.16 12.63
C THR A 2 -3.56 7.70 13.05
N ALA A 3 -4.01 7.38 14.26
CA ALA A 3 -3.92 6.03 14.79
C ALA A 3 -4.67 5.05 13.88
N LEU A 4 -4.00 3.95 13.50
CA LEU A 4 -4.64 2.77 12.92
C LEU A 4 -5.67 2.28 13.94
N THR A 5 -6.92 2.71 13.77
CA THR A 5 -8.01 2.34 14.68
C THR A 5 -8.35 0.88 14.41
N PRO A 6 -8.40 -0.01 15.42
CA PRO A 6 -8.73 -1.41 15.20
C PRO A 6 -10.25 -1.53 15.04
N ALA A 7 -10.75 -1.12 13.87
CA ALA A 7 -12.05 -1.53 13.39
C ALA A 7 -11.87 -2.79 12.53
N CYS A 8 -12.94 -3.56 12.41
CA CYS A 8 -12.97 -4.89 11.84
C CYS A 8 -12.79 -4.91 10.30
N ASP A 9 -11.96 -4.04 9.71
CA ASP A 9 -11.99 -3.75 8.28
C ASP A 9 -10.75 -4.25 7.53
N THR A 10 -10.98 -4.75 6.33
CA THR A 10 -9.94 -5.19 5.39
C THR A 10 -8.93 -4.07 5.14
N VAL A 11 -7.65 -4.32 5.39
CA VAL A 11 -6.56 -3.37 5.16
C VAL A 11 -6.28 -3.23 3.66
N ARG A 12 -6.28 -2.01 3.15
CA ARG A 12 -6.02 -1.66 1.74
C ARG A 12 -4.56 -1.31 1.56
N LEU A 13 -3.87 -2.06 0.72
CA LEU A 13 -2.42 -1.97 0.51
C LEU A 13 -2.11 -1.56 -0.92
N GLY A 14 -1.44 -0.42 -1.10
CA GLY A 14 -0.83 -0.02 -2.36
C GLY A 14 0.54 -0.67 -2.51
N CYS A 15 0.76 -1.44 -3.57
CA CYS A 15 2.03 -2.12 -3.81
C CYS A 15 2.51 -1.90 -5.24
N VAL A 16 3.83 -1.88 -5.42
CA VAL A 16 4.40 -1.73 -6.76
C VAL A 16 4.35 -3.05 -7.52
N SER A 17 4.03 -2.98 -8.81
CA SER A 17 3.93 -4.15 -9.70
C SER A 17 5.27 -4.55 -10.33
N TYR A 18 6.37 -4.62 -9.56
CA TYR A 18 7.68 -5.04 -10.07
C TYR A 18 8.06 -6.44 -9.59
N LEU A 19 8.89 -7.12 -10.40
CA LEU A 19 9.45 -8.44 -10.06
C LEU A 19 10.16 -8.43 -8.69
N ASN A 20 10.78 -7.30 -8.34
CA ASN A 20 11.55 -7.14 -7.10
C ASN A 20 10.68 -7.03 -5.85
N THR A 21 9.39 -6.70 -5.97
CA THR A 21 8.46 -6.63 -4.84
C THR A 21 7.59 -7.86 -4.71
N LEU A 22 7.64 -8.77 -5.69
CA LEU A 22 6.94 -10.05 -5.64
C LEU A 22 7.24 -10.83 -4.34
N PRO A 23 8.50 -10.96 -3.87
CA PRO A 23 8.79 -11.66 -2.62
C PRO A 23 8.20 -10.97 -1.37
N LEU A 24 7.93 -9.67 -1.43
CA LEU A 24 7.43 -8.89 -0.29
C LEU A 24 5.90 -8.96 -0.16
N ILE A 25 5.20 -9.18 -1.28
CA ILE A 25 3.73 -9.17 -1.35
C ILE A 25 3.14 -10.56 -1.59
N GLU A 26 3.99 -11.56 -1.81
CA GLU A 26 3.58 -12.95 -1.97
C GLU A 26 2.80 -13.41 -0.73
N GLY A 27 1.64 -14.04 -0.95
CA GLY A 27 0.77 -14.52 0.13
C GLY A 27 -0.08 -13.44 0.79
N VAL A 28 0.24 -12.16 0.64
CA VAL A 28 -0.58 -11.07 1.19
C VAL A 28 -1.98 -11.04 0.57
N SER A 29 -2.10 -11.36 -0.72
CA SER A 29 -3.40 -11.49 -1.41
C SER A 29 -4.25 -12.66 -0.91
N LYS A 30 -3.66 -13.61 -0.17
CA LYS A 30 -4.34 -14.76 0.42
C LYS A 30 -4.86 -14.47 1.82
N LEU A 31 -4.55 -13.31 2.39
CA LEU A 31 -5.05 -12.90 3.69
C LEU A 31 -6.48 -12.38 3.53
N ASP A 32 -7.44 -12.96 4.26
CA ASP A 32 -8.86 -12.58 4.20
C ASP A 32 -9.14 -11.10 4.51
N ARG A 33 -8.20 -10.44 5.18
CA ARG A 33 -8.33 -9.05 5.65
C ARG A 33 -7.33 -8.12 4.98
N ALA A 34 -6.83 -8.47 3.79
CA ALA A 34 -5.97 -7.60 3.00
C ALA A 34 -6.50 -7.47 1.56
N ARG A 35 -6.49 -6.25 1.03
CA ARG A 35 -6.76 -5.96 -0.39
C ARG A 35 -5.54 -5.27 -0.99
N LEU A 36 -4.96 -5.87 -2.02
CA LEU A 36 -3.81 -5.32 -2.73
C LEU A 36 -4.24 -4.57 -3.99
N THR A 37 -3.72 -3.36 -4.15
CA THR A 37 -3.77 -2.57 -5.38
C THR A 37 -2.35 -2.50 -5.94
N LEU A 38 -2.13 -3.13 -7.10
CA LEU A 38 -0.85 -3.09 -7.80
C LEU A 38 -0.82 -1.93 -8.80
N THR A 39 0.16 -1.04 -8.70
CA THR A 39 0.32 0.08 -9.62
C THR A 39 1.80 0.49 -9.77
N ALA A 40 2.08 1.46 -10.64
CA ALA A 40 3.41 2.04 -10.79
C ALA A 40 3.81 2.85 -9.54
N PRO A 41 5.12 2.95 -9.20
CA PRO A 41 5.56 3.64 -7.98
C PRO A 41 5.07 5.08 -7.89
N SER A 42 5.11 5.81 -9.01
CA SER A 42 4.71 7.21 -9.09
C SER A 42 3.25 7.49 -8.73
N ARG A 43 2.39 6.46 -8.69
CA ARG A 43 0.97 6.57 -8.32
C ARG A 43 0.70 6.17 -6.87
N LEU A 44 1.66 5.54 -6.18
CA LEU A 44 1.43 5.00 -4.84
C LEU A 44 1.28 6.11 -3.80
N ILE A 45 1.98 7.23 -3.96
CA ILE A 45 1.84 8.38 -3.07
C ILE A 45 0.47 9.06 -3.24
N ASP A 46 -0.01 9.21 -4.49
CA ASP A 46 -1.35 9.73 -4.78
C ASP A 46 -2.42 8.90 -4.05
N LEU A 47 -2.33 7.56 -4.11
CA LEU A 47 -3.30 6.67 -3.45
C LEU A 47 -3.34 6.84 -1.93
N LEU A 48 -2.22 7.18 -1.29
CA LEU A 48 -2.18 7.48 0.15
C LEU A 48 -2.77 8.85 0.44
N LEU A 49 -2.42 9.86 -0.35
CA LEU A 49 -2.92 11.23 -0.19
C LEU A 49 -4.43 11.33 -0.45
N GLU A 50 -4.96 10.46 -1.31
CA GLU A 50 -6.39 10.34 -1.64
C GLU A 50 -7.16 9.43 -0.68
N ASP A 51 -6.54 8.91 0.39
CA ASP A 51 -7.12 7.89 1.29
C ASP A 51 -7.66 6.64 0.55
N SER A 52 -7.16 6.35 -0.66
CA SER A 52 -7.54 5.19 -1.48
C SER A 52 -6.93 3.89 -0.96
N VAL A 53 -5.81 3.97 -0.26
CA VAL A 53 -5.16 2.86 0.46
C VAL A 53 -4.79 3.29 1.87
N ASP A 54 -4.68 2.33 2.79
CA ASP A 54 -4.30 2.59 4.18
C ASP A 54 -2.77 2.58 4.36
N LEU A 55 -2.07 1.77 3.56
CA LEU A 55 -0.61 1.67 3.54
C LEU A 55 -0.10 1.52 2.10
N GLY A 56 1.09 2.04 1.82
CA GLY A 56 1.71 1.99 0.49
C GLY A 56 3.21 1.71 0.51
N LEU A 57 3.68 0.86 -0.41
CA LEU A 57 5.12 0.66 -0.67
C LEU A 57 5.68 1.79 -1.56
N ILE A 58 5.84 2.97 -0.98
CA ILE A 58 6.30 4.17 -1.71
C ILE A 58 7.83 4.26 -1.83
N SER A 59 8.30 5.02 -2.81
CA SER A 59 9.73 5.34 -2.91
C SER A 59 10.15 6.29 -1.77
N LEU A 60 11.41 6.20 -1.34
CA LEU A 60 11.94 7.10 -0.32
C LEU A 60 11.90 8.57 -0.80
N ILE A 61 12.06 8.80 -2.10
CA ILE A 61 12.03 10.15 -2.69
C ILE A 61 10.63 10.75 -2.55
N ASP A 62 9.57 9.97 -2.81
CA ASP A 62 8.18 10.44 -2.67
C ASP A 62 7.84 10.73 -1.20
N TYR A 63 8.29 9.86 -0.29
CA TYR A 63 8.13 10.07 1.15
C TYR A 63 8.81 11.35 1.64
N GLN A 64 10.00 11.65 1.14
CA GLN A 64 10.74 12.86 1.55
C GLN A 64 10.13 14.16 1.02
N ARG A 65 9.28 14.11 0.00
CA ARG A 65 8.74 15.29 -0.70
C ARG A 65 7.31 15.65 -0.30
N SER A 66 6.63 14.79 0.46
CA SER A 66 5.18 14.87 0.73
C SER A 66 4.87 15.19 2.18
#